data_AF-A0AAV7JUZ6-F1
#
_entry.id   AF-A0AAV7JUZ6-F1
#
_cell.length_a   1.000
_cell.length_b   1.000
_cell.length_c   1.000
_cell.angle_alpha   90.00
_cell.angle_beta   90.00
_cell.angle_gamma   90.00
#
_symmetry.space_group_name_H-M   'P 1'
#
loop_
_entity.id
_entity.type
_entity.pdbx_description
1 polymer ?
#
loop_
_entity_poly.entity_id
_entity_poly.type
_entity_poly.pdbx_seq_one_letter_code
_entity_poly.pdbx_strand_id
1 'polypeptide(L)'
;MSGIRSGVATKVSSLEPRALYTHCYGHALNLAIQDGIKGTKVMEDTFSTVYEITKLIKESPKRDAIFSKLKDEISECSLRIRILCPTRWTLRAEAFSSISENYHVLQLTWNVPKDATKDT
;
A
#
# COMPACT_ATOMS: atom_id res chain seq x y z
N MET A 1 -13.62 16.72 -2.22
CA MET A 1 -12.44 16.62 -3.12
C MET A 1 -11.94 18.02 -3.39
N SER A 2 -10.79 18.38 -2.83
CA SER A 2 -10.16 19.68 -3.02
C SER A 2 -9.09 19.53 -4.09
N GLY A 3 -9.48 19.68 -5.35
CA GLY A 3 -8.57 19.65 -6.50
C GLY A 3 -8.38 21.06 -7.06
N ILE A 4 -7.26 21.28 -7.74
CA ILE A 4 -6.94 22.57 -8.39
C ILE A 4 -7.94 22.95 -9.51
N ARG A 5 -8.69 21.98 -10.03
CA ARG A 5 -9.77 22.17 -11.01
C ARG A 5 -11.11 22.02 -10.32
N SER A 6 -12.14 22.67 -10.86
CA SER A 6 -13.52 22.45 -10.43
C SER A 6 -13.83 20.96 -10.34
N GLY A 7 -14.28 20.55 -9.16
CA GLY A 7 -14.49 19.14 -8.84
C GLY A 7 -15.55 18.50 -9.73
N VAL A 8 -15.49 17.18 -9.90
CA VAL A 8 -16.48 16.42 -10.68
C VAL A 8 -17.90 16.74 -10.25
N ALA A 9 -18.15 16.84 -8.95
CA ALA A 9 -19.45 17.22 -8.39
C ALA A 9 -19.94 18.57 -8.94
N THR A 10 -19.11 19.61 -8.90
CA THR A 10 -19.44 20.94 -9.43
C THR A 10 -19.79 20.90 -10.91
N LYS A 11 -19.02 20.14 -11.71
CA LYS A 11 -19.29 20.00 -13.15
C LYS A 11 -20.61 19.26 -13.41
N VAL A 12 -20.87 18.17 -12.68
CA VAL A 12 -22.12 17.41 -12.80
C VAL A 12 -23.32 18.29 -12.41
N SER A 13 -23.25 19.00 -11.30
CA SER A 13 -24.33 19.91 -10.88
C SER A 13 -24.53 21.10 -11.84
N SER A 14 -23.49 21.56 -12.53
CA SER A 14 -23.65 22.60 -13.56
C SER A 14 -24.36 22.11 -14.82
N LEU A 15 -24.25 20.82 -15.16
CA LEU A 15 -24.90 20.22 -16.32
C LEU A 15 -26.32 19.74 -16.00
N GLU A 16 -26.54 19.22 -14.79
CA GLU A 16 -27.83 18.77 -14.30
C GLU A 16 -28.04 19.25 -12.86
N PRO A 17 -28.71 20.40 -12.66
CA PRO A 17 -28.93 20.98 -11.34
C PRO A 17 -29.75 20.09 -10.38
N ARG A 18 -30.49 19.10 -10.88
CA ARG A 18 -31.24 18.15 -10.05
C ARG A 18 -30.35 17.03 -9.49
N ALA A 19 -29.12 16.90 -9.97
CA ALA A 19 -28.19 15.87 -9.50
C ALA A 19 -27.83 16.12 -8.02
N LEU A 20 -28.20 15.19 -7.16
CA LEU A 20 -27.86 15.23 -5.75
C LEU A 20 -26.41 14.82 -5.55
N TYR A 21 -25.66 15.66 -4.84
CA TYR A 21 -24.32 15.30 -4.40
C TYR A 21 -24.40 14.40 -3.16
N THR A 22 -23.73 13.26 -3.20
CA THR A 22 -23.55 12.38 -2.05
C THR A 22 -22.06 12.06 -1.85
N HIS A 23 -21.66 11.90 -0.60
CA HIS A 23 -20.28 11.54 -0.27
C HIS A 23 -20.05 10.05 -0.51
N CYS A 24 -18.87 9.72 -1.04
CA CYS A 24 -18.43 8.33 -1.11
C CYS A 24 -18.08 7.84 0.31
N TYR A 25 -18.89 6.95 0.87
CA TYR A 25 -18.64 6.38 2.20
C TYR A 25 -17.28 5.68 2.29
N GLY A 26 -16.82 5.01 1.22
CA GLY A 26 -15.48 4.42 1.18
C GLY A 26 -14.36 5.44 1.30
N HIS A 27 -14.53 6.63 0.73
CA HIS A 27 -13.57 7.74 0.86
C HIS A 27 -13.63 8.37 2.25
N ALA A 28 -14.84 8.63 2.76
CA ALA A 28 -15.03 9.17 4.11
C ALA A 28 -14.41 8.27 5.18
N LEU A 29 -14.64 6.95 5.07
CA LEU A 29 -14.03 5.95 5.94
C LEU A 29 -12.49 5.95 5.81
N ASN A 30 -11.96 6.00 4.58
CA ASN A 30 -10.51 6.08 4.38
C ASN A 30 -9.90 7.31 5.06
N LEU A 31 -10.56 8.48 4.98
CA LEU A 31 -10.12 9.69 5.67
C LEU A 31 -10.13 9.52 7.20
N ALA A 32 -11.24 9.03 7.76
CA ALA A 32 -11.35 8.80 9.20
C ALA A 32 -10.26 7.85 9.73
N ILE A 33 -9.96 6.76 8.99
CA ILE A 33 -8.88 5.83 9.36
C ILE A 33 -7.51 6.52 9.23
N GLN A 34 -7.26 7.30 8.17
CA GLN A 34 -5.99 8.03 8.03
C GLN A 34 -5.75 9.02 9.17
N ASP A 35 -6.79 9.76 9.57
CA ASP A 35 -6.69 10.70 10.69
C ASP A 35 -6.43 9.96 12.02
N GLY A 36 -7.09 8.81 12.23
CA GLY A 36 -6.82 7.96 13.39
C GLY A 36 -5.37 7.43 13.43
N ILE A 37 -4.81 7.03 12.29
CA ILE A 37 -3.41 6.60 12.19
C ILE A 37 -2.45 7.75 12.50
N LYS A 38 -2.67 8.93 11.92
CA LYS A 38 -1.84 10.12 12.18
C LYS A 38 -1.89 10.57 13.63
N GLY A 39 -3.00 10.32 14.32
CA GLY A 39 -3.15 10.61 15.75
C GLY A 39 -2.26 9.74 16.64
N THR A 40 -1.68 8.65 16.13
CA THR A 40 -0.85 7.73 16.92
C THR A 40 0.50 7.47 16.23
N LYS A 41 1.59 7.94 16.84
CA LYS A 41 2.92 7.84 16.25
C LYS A 41 3.34 6.41 15.90
N VAL A 42 3.05 5.46 16.79
CA VAL A 42 3.33 4.03 16.56
C VAL A 42 2.62 3.52 15.30
N MET A 43 1.36 3.91 15.09
CA MET A 43 0.61 3.51 13.90
C MET A 43 1.19 4.17 12.65
N GLU A 44 1.48 5.47 12.70
CA GLU A 44 2.13 6.18 11.60
C GLU A 44 3.43 5.49 11.17
N ASP A 45 4.32 5.19 12.12
CA ASP A 45 5.62 4.55 11.86
C ASP A 45 5.45 3.13 11.31
N THR A 46 4.48 2.37 11.84
CA THR A 46 4.19 1.02 11.35
C THR A 46 3.71 1.05 9.90
N PHE A 47 2.79 1.96 9.57
CA PHE A 47 2.29 2.13 8.20
C PHE A 47 3.39 2.58 7.24
N SER A 48 4.23 3.53 7.65
CA SER A 48 5.36 3.99 6.85
C SER A 48 6.36 2.86 6.62
N THR A 49 6.68 2.08 7.65
CA THR A 49 7.62 0.94 7.55
C THR A 49 7.10 -0.11 6.57
N VAL A 50 5.82 -0.50 6.67
CA VAL A 50 5.22 -1.48 5.75
C VAL A 50 5.18 -0.97 4.31
N TYR A 51 4.91 0.33 4.12
CA TYR A 51 4.95 0.96 2.81
C TYR A 51 6.36 0.86 2.19
N GLU A 52 7.39 1.26 2.94
CA GLU A 52 8.78 1.24 2.47
C GLU A 52 9.29 -0.18 2.20
N ILE A 53 8.97 -1.16 3.05
CA ILE A 53 9.32 -2.58 2.79
C ILE A 53 8.69 -3.04 1.48
N THR A 54 7.41 -2.72 1.27
CA THR A 54 6.72 -3.15 0.06
C THR A 54 7.31 -2.50 -1.18
N LYS A 55 7.59 -1.20 -1.11
CA LYS A 55 8.24 -0.43 -2.17
C LYS A 55 9.59 -1.03 -2.53
N LEU A 56 10.40 -1.35 -1.53
CA LEU A 56 11.74 -1.90 -1.70
C LEU A 56 11.76 -3.25 -2.45
N ILE A 57 10.75 -4.09 -2.23
CA ILE A 57 10.61 -5.36 -2.97
C ILE A 57 10.02 -5.11 -4.36
N LYS A 58 8.94 -4.34 -4.45
CA LYS A 58 8.14 -4.21 -5.68
C LYS A 58 8.68 -3.22 -6.70
N GLU A 59 9.49 -2.24 -6.30
CA GLU A 59 10.12 -1.30 -7.23
C GLU A 59 11.44 -1.81 -7.83
N SER A 60 11.98 -2.92 -7.32
CA SER A 60 13.16 -3.58 -7.90
C SER A 60 12.78 -4.96 -8.45
N PRO A 61 12.72 -5.14 -9.78
CA PRO A 61 12.40 -6.43 -10.39
C PRO A 61 13.33 -7.56 -9.92
N LYS A 62 14.61 -7.24 -9.68
CA LYS A 62 15.59 -8.20 -9.14
C LYS A 62 15.21 -8.64 -7.73
N ARG A 63 14.86 -7.71 -6.84
CA ARG A 63 14.44 -8.04 -5.47
C ARG A 63 13.13 -8.81 -5.45
N ASP A 64 12.18 -8.47 -6.32
CA ASP A 64 10.92 -9.23 -6.43
C ASP A 64 11.16 -10.67 -6.91
N ALA A 65 12.08 -10.86 -7.86
CA ALA A 65 12.46 -12.19 -8.35
C ALA A 65 13.19 -13.01 -7.27
N ILE A 66 14.15 -12.41 -6.57
CA ILE A 66 14.86 -13.05 -5.45
C ILE A 66 13.89 -13.43 -4.34
N PHE A 67 13.02 -12.50 -3.95
CA PHE A 67 11.99 -12.74 -2.94
C PHE A 67 11.09 -13.92 -3.35
N SER A 68 10.60 -13.92 -4.59
CA SER A 68 9.73 -14.99 -5.09
C SER A 68 10.43 -16.35 -5.06
N LYS A 69 11.70 -16.41 -5.49
CA LYS A 69 12.50 -17.64 -5.45
C LYS A 69 12.72 -18.15 -4.03
N LEU A 70 13.17 -17.29 -3.12
CA LEU A 70 13.38 -17.64 -1.71
C LEU A 70 12.08 -18.07 -1.04
N LYS A 71 10.97 -17.44 -1.44
CA LYS A 71 9.65 -17.79 -0.93
C LYS A 71 9.28 -19.22 -1.34
N ASP A 72 9.40 -19.54 -2.63
CA ASP A 72 9.10 -20.87 -3.16
C ASP A 72 9.98 -21.97 -2.54
N GLU A 73 11.22 -21.64 -2.14
CA GLU A 73 12.14 -22.58 -1.48
C GLU A 73 11.84 -22.82 0.01
N ILE A 74 11.32 -21.81 0.72
CA ILE A 74 11.22 -21.84 2.19
C ILE A 74 9.79 -22.09 2.67
N SER A 75 8.79 -21.65 1.91
CA SER A 75 7.41 -21.58 2.40
C SER A 75 6.39 -21.78 1.29
N GLU A 76 5.48 -22.74 1.49
CA GLU A 76 4.26 -22.88 0.68
C GLU A 76 3.24 -21.74 0.93
N CYS A 77 3.58 -20.74 1.75
CA CYS A 77 2.67 -19.63 2.06
C CYS A 77 2.24 -18.91 0.76
N SER A 78 0.93 -18.84 0.51
CA SER A 78 0.39 -18.31 -0.74
C SER A 78 0.39 -16.78 -0.82
N LEU A 79 0.53 -16.08 0.30
CA LEU A 79 0.31 -14.64 0.36
C LEU A 79 1.49 -13.85 -0.21
N ARG A 80 1.32 -13.32 -1.43
CA ARG A 80 2.29 -12.40 -2.05
C ARG A 80 2.29 -11.06 -1.33
N ILE A 81 3.45 -10.38 -1.32
CA ILE A 81 3.58 -8.99 -0.84
C ILE A 81 2.58 -8.11 -1.61
N ARG A 82 1.71 -7.42 -0.88
CA ARG A 82 0.72 -6.50 -1.45
C ARG A 82 1.12 -5.06 -1.22
N ILE A 83 1.04 -4.26 -2.28
CA ILE A 83 1.33 -2.82 -2.21
C ILE A 83 0.31 -2.14 -1.30
N LEU A 84 0.82 -1.57 -0.21
CA LEU A 84 0.04 -0.69 0.64
C LEU A 84 -0.33 0.57 -0.16
N CYS A 85 -1.60 0.70 -0.53
CA CYS A 85 -2.11 1.86 -1.24
C CYS A 85 -2.71 2.85 -0.23
N PRO A 86 -2.17 4.07 -0.07
CA PRO A 86 -2.65 5.02 0.94
C PRO A 86 -4.14 5.36 0.80
N THR A 87 -4.65 5.39 -0.44
CA THR A 87 -6.02 5.79 -0.77
C THR A 87 -7.04 4.64 -0.71
N ARG A 88 -6.59 3.38 -0.58
CA ARG A 88 -7.46 2.20 -0.63
C ARG A 88 -7.43 1.43 0.69
N TRP A 89 -8.26 1.86 1.63
CA TRP A 89 -8.30 1.33 3.00
C TRP A 89 -8.48 -0.20 3.10
N THR A 90 -9.24 -0.80 2.17
CA THR A 90 -9.55 -2.24 2.17
C THR A 90 -8.32 -3.13 2.00
N LEU A 91 -7.23 -2.61 1.43
CA LEU A 91 -6.00 -3.39 1.19
C LEU A 91 -5.02 -3.35 2.36
N ARG A 92 -5.30 -2.56 3.41
CA ARG A 92 -4.35 -2.33 4.51
C ARG A 92 -4.09 -3.62 5.27
N ALA A 93 -5.13 -4.28 5.77
CA ALA A 93 -5.00 -5.51 6.55
C ALA A 93 -4.22 -6.59 5.79
N GLU A 94 -4.56 -6.83 4.52
CA GLU A 94 -3.87 -7.80 3.69
C GLU A 94 -2.38 -7.44 3.47
N ALA A 95 -2.05 -6.15 3.35
CA ALA A 95 -0.67 -5.71 3.24
C ALA A 95 0.12 -6.02 4.53
N PHE A 96 -0.44 -5.71 5.70
CA PHE A 96 0.19 -6.06 6.98
C PHE A 96 0.37 -7.57 7.15
N SER A 97 -0.68 -8.36 6.88
CA SER A 97 -0.60 -9.82 6.91
C SER A 97 0.48 -10.33 5.96
N SER A 98 0.57 -9.78 4.75
CA SER A 98 1.59 -10.20 3.78
C SER A 98 3.02 -9.90 4.27
N ILE A 99 3.27 -8.79 4.96
CA ILE A 99 4.59 -8.53 5.55
C ILE A 99 4.85 -9.48 6.72
N SER A 100 3.88 -9.65 7.61
CA SER A 100 4.02 -10.49 8.81
C SER A 100 4.30 -11.95 8.45
N GLU A 101 3.56 -12.51 7.49
CA GLU A 101 3.69 -13.92 7.10
C GLU A 101 4.96 -14.19 6.30
N ASN A 102 5.48 -13.19 5.58
CA ASN A 102 6.71 -13.32 4.80
C ASN A 102 7.94 -12.76 5.53
N TYR A 103 7.85 -12.46 6.83
CA TYR A 103 8.91 -11.75 7.56
C TYR A 103 10.29 -12.42 7.45
N HIS A 104 10.35 -13.74 7.61
CA HIS A 104 11.60 -14.50 7.48
C HIS A 104 12.20 -14.41 6.06
N VAL A 105 11.39 -14.59 5.02
CA VAL A 105 11.82 -14.50 3.62
C VAL A 105 12.28 -13.08 3.27
N LEU A 106 11.60 -12.06 3.82
CA LEU A 106 11.98 -10.66 3.67
C LEU A 106 13.35 -10.38 4.28
N GLN A 107 13.66 -10.92 5.47
CA GLN A 107 14.97 -10.78 6.09
C GLN A 107 16.08 -11.41 5.25
N LEU A 108 15.85 -12.59 4.67
CA LEU A 108 16.82 -13.23 3.78
C LEU A 108 17.04 -12.43 2.51
N THR A 109 15.95 -11.93 1.91
CA THR A 109 16.02 -11.06 0.73
C THR A 109 16.81 -9.78 1.03
N TRP A 110 16.68 -9.23 2.24
CA TRP A 110 17.40 -8.03 2.68
C TRP A 110 18.91 -8.26 2.82
N ASN A 111 19.31 -9.44 3.28
CA ASN A 111 20.72 -9.79 3.48
C ASN A 111 21.46 -10.11 2.19
N VAL A 112 20.77 -10.15 1.04
CA VAL A 112 21.42 -10.32 -0.26
C VAL A 112 22.35 -9.13 -0.54
N PRO A 113 23.62 -9.36 -0.93
CA PRO A 113 24.58 -8.30 -1.17
C PRO A 113 24.05 -7.25 -2.15
N LYS A 114 24.37 -5.98 -1.87
CA LYS A 114 23.90 -4.83 -2.65
C LYS A 114 24.22 -4.98 -4.15
N ASP A 115 25.37 -5.56 -4.47
CA ASP A 115 25.83 -5.78 -5.85
C ASP A 115 24.96 -6.78 -6.63
N ALA A 116 24.36 -7.76 -5.96
CA ALA A 116 23.40 -8.68 -6.56
C ALA A 116 22.02 -8.04 -6.82
N THR A 117 21.79 -6.84 -6.26
CA THR A 117 20.53 -6.09 -6.39
C THR A 117 20.64 -4.79 -7.19
N LYS A 118 21.82 -4.45 -7.74
CA LYS A 118 22.01 -3.28 -8.60
C LYS A 118 21.27 -3.49 -9.92
N ASP A 119 20.39 -2.58 -10.29
CA ASP A 119 19.83 -2.55 -11.64
C ASP A 119 20.95 -2.15 -12.62
N THR A 120 21.13 -2.98 -13.66
CA THR A 120 22.12 -2.80 -14.73
C THR A 120 21.72 -1.66 -15.65
#